data_AF-A0A816FTB8-F1
#
_entry.id   AF-A0A816FTB8-F1
#
_cell.length_a   1.000
_cell.length_b   1.000
_cell.length_c   1.000
_cell.angle_alpha   90.00
_cell.angle_beta   90.00
_cell.angle_gamma   90.00
#
_symmetry.space_group_name_H-M   'P 1'
#
loop_
_entity.id
_entity.type
_entity.pdbx_description
1 polymer ?
#
loop_
_entity_poly.entity_id
_entity_poly.type
_entity_poly.pdbx_seq_one_letter_code
_entity_poly.pdbx_strand_id
1 'polypeptide(L)'
;MCFSSIEAHSKLTIDEFFNVTHFQSINLSPNGRYLLVASERPAWDSNSYEQSLWLYETSGRRKQLITNQLLASYIPKWSPSGDYFVYLMKDKS
;
A
#
# COMPACT_ATOMS: atom_id res chain seq x y z
N MET A 1 -1.98 -2.69 46.69
CA MET A 1 -3.06 -3.24 45.84
C MET A 1 -2.82 -2.70 44.43
N CYS A 2 -2.38 -3.53 43.49
CA CYS A 2 -2.21 -3.11 42.10
C CYS A 2 -3.52 -3.34 41.35
N PHE A 3 -4.07 -2.28 40.75
CA PHE A 3 -5.13 -2.40 39.77
C PHE A 3 -4.49 -2.49 38.39
N SER A 4 -4.49 -3.68 37.79
CA SER A 4 -4.23 -3.83 36.37
C SER A 4 -5.44 -3.31 35.60
N SER A 5 -5.25 -2.24 34.82
CA SER A 5 -6.25 -1.75 33.88
C SER A 5 -6.43 -2.79 32.78
N ILE A 6 -7.66 -3.27 32.57
CA ILE A 6 -8.01 -4.04 31.39
C ILE A 6 -8.21 -3.02 30.27
N GLU A 7 -7.31 -2.98 29.29
CA GLU A 7 -7.57 -2.24 28.06
C GLU A 7 -8.75 -2.89 27.34
N ALA A 8 -9.87 -2.19 27.29
CA ALA A 8 -10.99 -2.60 26.46
C ALA A 8 -10.56 -2.45 25.00
N HIS A 9 -10.36 -3.57 24.31
CA HIS A 9 -10.17 -3.57 22.86
C HIS A 9 -11.34 -2.82 22.21
N SER A 10 -11.04 -1.91 21.26
CA SER A 10 -12.07 -1.19 20.52
C SER A 10 -13.02 -2.19 19.85
N LYS A 11 -14.32 -1.96 19.98
CA LYS A 11 -15.33 -2.78 19.31
C LYS A 11 -15.20 -2.53 17.82
N LEU A 12 -14.76 -3.55 17.08
CA LEU A 12 -14.64 -3.51 15.63
C LEU A 12 -15.99 -3.11 15.02
N THR A 13 -16.03 -1.98 14.32
CA THR A 13 -17.25 -1.48 13.66
C THR A 13 -17.33 -1.96 12.21
N ILE A 14 -18.52 -1.90 11.61
CA ILE A 14 -18.71 -2.18 10.18
C ILE A 14 -17.91 -1.17 9.34
N ASP A 15 -17.86 0.09 9.75
CA ASP A 15 -17.09 1.13 9.06
C ASP A 15 -15.59 0.84 9.12
N GLU A 16 -15.07 0.38 10.26
CA GLU A 16 -13.67 -0.04 10.39
C GLU A 16 -13.37 -1.27 9.52
N PHE A 17 -14.28 -2.23 9.47
CA PHE A 17 -14.15 -3.41 8.61
C PHE A 17 -14.01 -3.03 7.14
N PHE A 18 -14.79 -2.06 6.66
CA PHE A 18 -14.70 -1.63 5.26
C PHE A 18 -13.55 -0.65 4.99
N ASN A 19 -13.02 0.03 6.00
CA ASN A 19 -11.91 0.99 5.86
C ASN A 19 -10.51 0.36 5.77
N VAL A 20 -10.43 -0.96 5.55
CA VAL A 20 -9.15 -1.66 5.45
C VAL A 20 -8.38 -1.29 4.18
N THR A 21 -7.05 -1.25 4.30
CA THR A 21 -6.16 -1.16 3.13
C THR A 21 -5.78 -2.57 2.71
N HIS A 22 -6.04 -2.90 1.45
CA HIS A 22 -5.61 -4.15 0.84
C HIS A 22 -4.25 -3.97 0.17
N PHE A 23 -3.33 -4.91 0.41
CA PHE A 23 -2.03 -4.94 -0.26
C PHE A 23 -2.10 -5.94 -1.42
N GLN A 24 -2.23 -5.43 -2.64
CA GLN A 24 -2.45 -6.24 -3.83
C GLN A 24 -1.17 -6.94 -4.30
N SER A 25 -0.02 -6.28 -4.15
CA SER A 25 1.27 -6.89 -4.48
C SER A 25 2.43 -6.27 -3.72
N ILE A 26 3.46 -7.08 -3.48
CA ILE A 26 4.73 -6.69 -2.88
C ILE A 26 5.84 -7.25 -3.77
N ASN A 27 6.76 -6.41 -4.23
CA ASN A 27 7.81 -6.80 -5.16
C ASN A 27 9.17 -6.24 -4.72
N LEU A 28 10.10 -7.13 -4.33
CA LEU A 28 11.45 -6.78 -3.91
C LEU A 28 12.35 -6.53 -5.12
N SER A 29 13.14 -5.45 -5.09
CA SER A 29 14.13 -5.18 -6.13
C SER A 29 15.19 -6.31 -6.17
N PRO A 30 15.76 -6.63 -7.35
CA PRO A 30 16.81 -7.66 -7.45
C PRO A 30 18.00 -7.45 -6.52
N ASN A 31 18.36 -6.20 -6.24
CA ASN A 31 19.43 -5.83 -5.32
C ASN A 31 19.02 -5.84 -3.83
N GLY A 32 17.76 -6.14 -3.51
CA GLY A 32 17.23 -6.24 -2.15
C GLY A 32 17.09 -4.92 -1.39
N ARG A 33 17.34 -3.77 -2.03
CA ARG A 33 17.34 -2.45 -1.36
C ARG A 33 15.95 -1.81 -1.28
N TYR A 34 15.04 -2.18 -2.16
CA TYR A 34 13.74 -1.54 -2.28
C TYR A 34 12.58 -2.52 -2.43
N LEU A 35 11.42 -2.16 -1.90
CA LEU A 35 10.15 -2.84 -2.07
C LEU A 35 9.16 -1.93 -2.80
N LEU A 36 8.55 -2.42 -3.87
CA LEU A 36 7.34 -1.85 -4.42
C LEU A 36 6.14 -2.48 -3.74
N VAL A 37 5.23 -1.66 -3.25
CA VAL A 37 4.00 -2.11 -2.59
C VAL A 37 2.81 -1.45 -3.27
N ALA A 38 1.99 -2.26 -3.94
CA ALA A 38 0.71 -1.82 -4.48
C ALA A 38 -0.37 -2.01 -3.41
N SER A 39 -1.09 -0.95 -3.10
CA SER A 39 -2.17 -0.95 -2.11
C SER A 39 -3.45 -0.35 -2.67
N GLU A 40 -4.56 -0.83 -2.16
CA GLU A 40 -5.90 -0.37 -2.49
C GLU A 40 -6.61 0.02 -1.20
N ARG A 41 -7.30 1.16 -1.21
CA ARG A 41 -8.17 1.58 -0.10
C ARG A 41 -9.46 2.20 -0.61
N PRO A 42 -10.57 2.09 0.13
CA PRO A 42 -11.80 2.79 -0.21
C PRO A 42 -11.60 4.30 -0.25
N ALA A 43 -12.20 4.94 -1.25
CA ALA A 43 -12.29 6.38 -1.41
C ALA A 43 -13.78 6.78 -1.41
N TRP A 44 -14.36 6.84 -0.21
CA TRP A 44 -15.79 7.00 0.03
C TRP A 44 -16.42 8.19 -0.68
N ASP A 45 -15.73 9.34 -0.71
CA ASP A 45 -16.20 10.56 -1.38
C ASP A 45 -16.48 10.35 -2.87
N SER A 46 -15.76 9.43 -3.50
CA SER A 46 -15.84 9.11 -4.92
C SER A 46 -16.57 7.80 -5.21
N ASN A 47 -17.07 7.11 -4.18
CA ASN A 47 -17.62 5.76 -4.28
C ASN A 47 -16.72 4.80 -5.11
N SER A 48 -15.42 4.86 -4.86
CA SER A 48 -14.41 4.11 -5.64
C SER A 48 -13.29 3.58 -4.73
N TYR A 49 -12.28 2.96 -5.35
CA TYR A 49 -11.06 2.51 -4.68
C TYR A 49 -9.83 3.24 -5.24
N GLU A 50 -9.05 3.83 -4.34
CA GLU A 50 -7.77 4.47 -4.68
C GLU A 50 -6.66 3.40 -4.73
N GLN A 51 -5.97 3.32 -5.87
CA GLN A 51 -4.85 2.42 -6.08
C GLN A 51 -3.54 3.18 -5.93
N SER A 52 -2.76 2.86 -4.91
CA SER A 52 -1.49 3.50 -4.63
C SER A 52 -0.31 2.56 -4.88
N LEU A 53 0.77 3.12 -5.44
CA LEU A 53 2.06 2.46 -5.52
C LEU A 53 3.06 3.17 -4.61
N TRP A 54 3.62 2.42 -3.68
CA TRP A 54 4.62 2.89 -2.74
C TRP A 54 5.97 2.26 -3.02
N LEU A 55 7.03 3.03 -2.78
CA LEU A 55 8.42 2.58 -2.76
C LEU A 55 8.93 2.65 -1.31
N TYR A 56 9.38 1.52 -0.79
CA TYR A 56 9.97 1.40 0.54
C TYR A 56 11.46 1.04 0.42
N GLU A 57 12.30 1.63 1.26
CA GLU A 57 13.64 1.09 1.51
C GLU A 57 13.56 -0.09 2.48
N THR A 58 14.25 -1.19 2.17
CA THR A 58 14.28 -2.38 3.05
C THR A 58 14.97 -2.12 4.39
N SER A 59 15.80 -1.09 4.47
CA SER A 59 16.38 -0.59 5.72
C SER A 59 15.33 -0.01 6.69
N GLY A 60 14.11 0.26 6.20
CA GLY A 60 13.02 0.90 6.96
C GLY A 60 13.15 2.42 7.09
N ARG A 61 14.19 3.03 6.51
CA ARG A 61 14.50 4.46 6.71
C ARG A 61 13.63 5.40 5.88
N ARG A 62 13.08 4.91 4.77
CA ARG A 62 12.34 5.75 3.81
C ARG A 62 11.18 5.00 3.19
N LYS A 63 10.06 5.71 3.07
CA LYS A 63 8.91 5.34 2.24
C LYS A 63 8.51 6.53 1.38
N GLN A 64 8.12 6.28 0.14
CA GLN A 64 7.72 7.30 -0.82
C GLN A 64 6.49 6.84 -1.60
N LEU A 65 5.50 7.71 -1.75
CA LEU A 65 4.40 7.51 -2.68
C LEU A 65 4.90 7.79 -4.10
N ILE A 66 4.70 6.85 -5.02
CA ILE A 66 5.04 7.01 -6.44
C ILE A 66 3.83 7.55 -7.21
N THR A 67 2.65 6.96 -6.98
CA THR A 67 1.38 7.40 -7.58
C THR A 67 0.20 6.90 -6.74
N ASN A 68 -0.92 7.63 -6.76
CA ASN A 68 -2.22 7.20 -6.23
C ASN A 68 -3.24 6.90 -7.35
N GLN A 69 -2.77 6.76 -8.60
CA GLN A 69 -3.58 6.47 -9.76
C GLN A 69 -3.11 5.18 -10.46
N LEU A 70 -2.59 4.21 -9.70
CA LEU A 70 -2.14 2.94 -10.26
C LEU A 70 -3.31 2.25 -11.00
N LEU A 71 -3.03 1.65 -12.16
CA LEU A 71 -4.03 0.86 -12.86
C LEU A 71 -4.35 -0.38 -12.01
N ALA A 72 -5.63 -0.56 -11.69
CA ALA A 72 -6.08 -1.71 -10.92
C ALA A 72 -5.69 -3.02 -11.64
N SER A 73 -5.39 -4.05 -10.85
CA SER A 73 -4.99 -5.38 -11.35
C SER A 73 -3.66 -5.44 -12.13
N TYR A 74 -2.91 -4.34 -12.22
CA TYR A 74 -1.57 -4.35 -12.79
C TYR A 74 -0.49 -4.50 -11.70
N ILE A 75 0.45 -5.43 -11.90
CA ILE A 75 1.54 -5.68 -10.97
C ILE A 75 2.81 -4.97 -11.47
N PRO A 76 3.35 -3.99 -10.71
CA PRO A 76 4.61 -3.32 -11.06
C PRO A 76 5.79 -4.31 -11.15
N LYS A 77 6.72 -4.02 -12.06
CA LYS A 77 7.88 -4.89 -12.32
C LYS A 77 9.18 -4.10 -12.27
N TRP A 78 10.19 -4.71 -11.64
CA TRP A 78 11.56 -4.21 -11.62
C TRP A 78 12.30 -4.55 -12.92
N SER A 79 13.23 -3.70 -13.32
CA SER A 79 14.27 -4.07 -14.28
C SER A 79 15.15 -5.18 -13.69
N PRO A 80 15.76 -6.05 -14.50
CA PRO A 80 16.67 -7.08 -14.00
C PRO A 80 17.85 -6.54 -13.19
N SER A 81 18.33 -5.33 -13.50
CA SER A 81 19.39 -4.65 -12.75
C SER A 81 18.91 -4.08 -11.40
N GLY A 82 17.60 -3.86 -11.24
CA GLY A 82 17.00 -3.28 -10.03
C GLY A 82 17.18 -1.77 -9.88
N ASP A 83 17.55 -1.07 -10.95
CA ASP A 83 17.71 0.39 -10.97
C ASP A 83 16.43 1.11 -11.39
N TYR A 84 15.54 0.41 -12.10
CA TYR A 84 14.30 0.96 -12.63
C TYR A 84 13.12 0.04 -12.35
N PHE A 85 11.92 0.59 -12.39
CA PHE A 85 10.69 -0.18 -12.38
C PHE A 85 9.66 0.46 -13.30
N VAL A 86 8.70 -0.35 -13.74
CA VAL A 86 7.59 0.07 -14.61
C VAL A 86 6.26 -0.21 -13.92
N TYR A 87 5.31 0.68 -14.16
CA TYR A 87 3.94 0.57 -13.70
C TYR A 87 3.00 1.18 -14.74
N LEU A 88 1.74 0.75 -14.71
CA LEU A 88 0.66 1.38 -15.50
C LEU A 88 -0.19 2.24 -14.57
N MET A 89 -0.60 3.41 -15.06
CA MET A 89 -1.51 4.29 -14.35
C MET A 89 -2.80 4.47 -15.15
N LYS A 90 -3.89 4.81 -14.45
CA LYS A 90 -5.14 5.20 -15.08
C LYS A 90 -4.89 6.46 -15.93
N ASP A 91 -5.44 6.46 -17.13
CA ASP A 91 -5.39 7.64 -17.99
C ASP A 91 -6.22 8.77 -17.37
N LYS A 92 -5.80 10.01 -17.61
CA LYS A 92 -6.55 11.21 -17.25
C LYS A 92 -7.40 11.63 -18.44
N SER A 93 -8.48 10.90 -18.70
CA SER A 93 -9.51 11.38 -19.63
C SER A 93 -10.49 12.34 -18.95
#